data_AF-A0A7M3MMS2-F1
#
_entry.id   AF-A0A7M3MMS2-F1
#
_cell.length_a   1.000
_cell.length_b   1.000
_cell.length_c   1.000
_cell.angle_alpha   90.00
_cell.angle_beta   90.00
_cell.angle_gamma   90.00
#
_symmetry.space_group_name_H-M   'P 1'
#
loop_
_entity.id
_entity.type
_entity.pdbx_description
1 polymer ?
#
loop_
_entity_poly.entity_id
_entity_poly.type
_entity_poly.pdbx_seq_one_letter_code
_entity_poly.pdbx_strand_id
1 'polypeptide(L)'
;EADAEDRSVGSTIVTRDGRALGSEDAADLRRCLATLLKGGEQAIPTRVELLELDGTPAVSVGLVTLDPQSGAFTRIEVWTLERATCQVLRFDQA
;
A
#
# COMPACT_ATOMS: atom_id res chain seq x y z
N GLU A 1 26.40 16.36 -26.08
CA GLU A 1 26.90 15.99 -24.75
C GLU A 1 26.03 16.66 -23.70
N ALA A 2 25.36 15.86 -22.88
CA ALA A 2 24.84 16.15 -21.54
C ALA A 2 23.83 15.05 -21.22
N ASP A 3 24.40 13.93 -20.77
CA ASP A 3 23.75 12.83 -20.10
C ASP A 3 22.95 13.36 -18.89
N ALA A 4 21.67 12.99 -18.80
CA ALA A 4 20.87 13.12 -17.60
C ALA A 4 19.98 11.87 -17.49
N GLU A 5 20.65 10.75 -17.32
CA GLU A 5 20.08 9.56 -16.69
C GLU A 5 19.73 9.92 -15.23
N ASP A 6 18.52 10.43 -14.96
CA ASP A 6 18.07 10.62 -13.58
C ASP A 6 16.72 9.94 -13.34
N ARG A 7 16.87 8.63 -13.10
CA ARG A 7 16.14 7.86 -12.09
C ARG A 7 14.63 7.99 -12.17
N SER A 8 14.04 7.05 -12.90
CA SER A 8 12.77 6.46 -12.48
C SER A 8 12.90 6.18 -10.99
N VAL A 9 12.31 7.02 -10.14
CA VAL A 9 12.24 6.83 -8.70
C VAL A 9 11.37 5.59 -8.52
N GLY A 10 11.97 4.42 -8.67
CA GLY A 10 11.41 3.18 -8.21
C GLY A 10 11.39 3.32 -6.72
N SER A 11 10.36 3.98 -6.19
CA SER A 11 10.14 4.14 -4.75
C SER A 11 10.24 2.75 -4.17
N THR A 12 11.38 2.48 -3.53
CA THR A 12 11.66 1.19 -2.94
C THR A 12 10.71 1.09 -1.78
N ILE A 13 9.72 0.22 -1.92
CA ILE A 13 8.80 -0.03 -0.82
C ILE A 13 9.55 -0.89 0.18
N VAL A 14 9.73 -0.35 1.37
CA VAL A 14 10.38 -1.05 2.49
C VAL A 14 9.29 -1.63 3.36
N THR A 15 9.31 -2.95 3.55
CA THR A 15 8.41 -3.65 4.47
C THR A 15 8.76 -3.35 5.91
N ARG A 16 7.87 -3.69 6.85
CA ARG A 16 8.08 -3.47 8.29
C ARG A 16 9.41 -4.03 8.81
N ASP A 17 9.85 -5.17 8.29
CA ASP A 17 11.10 -5.84 8.63
C ASP A 17 12.35 -5.17 8.02
N GLY A 18 12.19 -4.02 7.36
CA GLY A 18 13.28 -3.22 6.81
C GLY A 18 13.79 -3.72 5.46
N ARG A 19 13.13 -4.70 4.86
CA ARG A 19 13.51 -5.27 3.57
C ARG A 19 12.82 -4.53 2.43
N ALA A 20 13.57 -4.32 1.35
CA ALA A 20 12.98 -3.88 0.11
C ALA A 20 12.09 -5.00 -0.46
N LEU A 21 10.88 -4.65 -0.90
CA LEU A 21 10.06 -5.54 -1.70
C LEU A 21 10.76 -5.91 -3.01
N GLY A 22 10.59 -7.15 -3.46
CA GLY A 22 10.97 -7.55 -4.80
C GLY A 22 10.22 -6.71 -5.85
N SER A 23 10.78 -6.61 -7.06
CA SER A 23 10.18 -5.79 -8.12
C SER A 23 8.75 -6.22 -8.49
N GLU A 24 8.48 -7.53 -8.45
CA GLU A 24 7.15 -8.09 -8.71
C GLU A 24 6.17 -7.76 -7.57
N ASP A 25 6.56 -8.03 -6.32
CA ASP A 25 5.74 -7.68 -5.13
C ASP A 25 5.44 -6.18 -5.05
N ALA A 26 6.42 -5.35 -5.42
CA ALA A 26 6.27 -3.91 -5.47
C ALA A 26 5.31 -3.47 -6.59
N ALA A 27 5.27 -4.17 -7.73
CA ALA A 27 4.31 -3.90 -8.80
C ALA A 27 2.89 -4.32 -8.38
N ASP A 28 2.75 -5.49 -7.76
CA ASP A 28 1.47 -5.97 -7.20
C ASP A 28 0.92 -5.01 -6.15
N LEU A 29 1.76 -4.58 -5.19
CA LEU A 29 1.34 -3.61 -4.19
C LEU A 29 0.87 -2.30 -4.84
N ARG A 30 1.63 -1.75 -5.78
CA ARG A 30 1.25 -0.50 -6.45
C ARG A 30 -0.09 -0.64 -7.18
N ARG A 31 -0.33 -1.80 -7.82
CA ARG A 31 -1.63 -2.12 -8.44
C ARG A 31 -2.74 -2.12 -7.40
N CYS A 32 -2.57 -2.85 -6.30
CA CYS A 32 -3.61 -2.98 -5.28
C CYS A 32 -3.88 -1.68 -4.52
N LEU A 33 -2.83 -0.90 -4.23
CA LEU A 33 -2.96 0.43 -3.65
C LEU A 33 -3.68 1.39 -4.61
N ALA A 34 -3.35 1.37 -5.91
CA ALA A 34 -4.05 2.19 -6.89
C ALA A 34 -5.54 1.84 -6.99
N THR A 35 -5.91 0.55 -6.90
CA THR A 35 -7.31 0.11 -6.83
C THR A 35 -8.01 0.63 -5.58
N LEU A 36 -7.36 0.53 -4.42
CA LEU A 36 -7.92 0.97 -3.14
C LEU A 36 -8.17 2.49 -3.12
N LEU A 37 -7.21 3.28 -3.63
CA LEU A 37 -7.28 4.75 -3.63
C LEU A 37 -8.12 5.34 -4.78
N LYS A 38 -8.55 4.52 -5.74
CA LYS A 38 -9.36 4.97 -6.88
C LYS A 38 -10.71 5.59 -6.47
N GLY A 39 -11.16 5.32 -5.24
CA GLY A 39 -12.37 5.91 -4.65
C GLY A 39 -12.29 7.42 -4.39
N GLY A 40 -11.13 8.06 -4.58
CA GLY A 40 -10.95 9.50 -4.37
C GLY A 40 -10.63 9.89 -2.93
N GLU A 41 -10.38 8.91 -2.06
CA GLU A 41 -9.93 9.16 -0.70
C GLU A 41 -8.45 9.55 -0.69
N GLN A 42 -8.16 10.68 -0.05
CA GLN A 42 -6.79 11.04 0.29
C GLN A 42 -6.34 10.12 1.42
N ALA A 43 -5.33 9.29 1.14
CA ALA A 43 -4.75 8.40 2.13
C ALA A 43 -3.23 8.45 2.06
N ILE A 44 -2.60 8.36 3.23
CA ILE A 44 -1.15 8.27 3.39
C ILE A 44 -0.83 6.83 3.79
N PRO A 45 -0.17 6.04 2.92
CA PRO A 45 0.33 4.73 3.31
C PRO A 45 1.41 4.85 4.38
N THR A 46 1.19 4.21 5.53
CA THR A 46 2.13 4.25 6.66
C THR A 46 2.84 2.92 6.89
N ARG A 47 2.26 1.82 6.42
CA ARG A 47 2.81 0.47 6.62
C ARG A 47 2.43 -0.46 5.48
N VAL A 48 3.36 -1.35 5.14
CA VAL A 48 3.14 -2.44 4.19
C VAL A 48 3.73 -3.72 4.76
N GLU A 49 2.97 -4.80 4.66
CA GLU A 49 3.37 -6.13 5.09
C GLU A 49 2.87 -7.17 4.09
N LEU A 50 3.77 -8.03 3.60
CA LEU A 50 3.39 -9.22 2.87
C LEU A 50 3.05 -10.31 3.89
N LEU A 51 1.94 -10.99 3.68
CA LEU A 51 1.50 -12.07 4.54
C LEU A 51 0.75 -13.13 3.72
N GLU A 52 0.47 -14.25 4.36
CA GLU A 52 -0.41 -15.28 3.83
C GLU A 52 -1.59 -15.42 4.78
N LEU A 53 -2.81 -15.39 4.24
CA LEU A 53 -4.05 -15.56 4.99
C LEU A 53 -4.74 -16.82 4.48
N ASP A 54 -4.82 -17.86 5.32
CA ASP A 54 -5.45 -19.14 4.97
C ASP A 54 -4.93 -19.74 3.64
N GLY A 55 -3.61 -19.68 3.41
CA GLY A 55 -2.99 -20.16 2.17
C GLY A 55 -3.08 -19.19 0.98
N THR A 56 -3.68 -18.02 1.17
CA THR A 56 -3.84 -16.99 0.13
C THR A 56 -2.77 -15.91 0.29
N PRO A 57 -1.91 -15.67 -0.72
CA PRO A 57 -0.94 -14.58 -0.70
C PRO A 57 -1.64 -13.22 -0.64
N ALA A 58 -1.36 -12.46 0.41
CA ALA A 58 -2.01 -11.20 0.71
C ALA A 58 -0.99 -10.09 1.01
N VAL A 59 -1.48 -8.85 0.93
CA VAL A 59 -0.74 -7.66 1.33
C VAL A 59 -1.60 -6.84 2.28
N SER A 60 -1.03 -6.52 3.44
CA SER A 60 -1.65 -5.63 4.42
C SER A 60 -1.04 -4.24 4.25
N VAL A 61 -1.90 -3.24 4.12
CA VAL A 61 -1.52 -1.84 3.99
C VAL A 61 -2.18 -1.06 5.12
N GLY A 62 -1.36 -0.39 5.93
CA GLY A 62 -1.81 0.61 6.88
C GLY A 62 -1.94 1.96 6.18
N LEU A 63 -3.10 2.59 6.32
CA LEU A 63 -3.41 3.90 5.78
C LEU A 63 -3.77 4.86 6.91
N VAL A 64 -3.36 6.12 6.75
CA VAL A 64 -3.96 7.23 7.48
C VAL A 64 -4.81 8.02 6.50
N THR A 65 -6.11 8.10 6.76
CA THR A 65 -7.11 8.79 5.93
C THR A 65 -7.60 10.05 6.62
N LEU A 66 -8.25 10.92 5.83
CA LEU A 66 -8.86 12.14 6.33
C LEU A 66 -10.05 11.80 7.24
N ASP A 67 -10.01 12.26 8.48
CA ASP A 67 -11.16 12.19 9.36
C ASP A 67 -12.16 13.29 8.97
N PRO A 68 -13.41 12.95 8.62
CA PRO A 68 -14.38 13.90 8.08
C PRO A 68 -14.90 14.90 9.12
N GLN A 69 -14.74 14.63 10.42
CA GLN A 69 -15.20 15.52 11.49
C GLN A 69 -14.21 16.63 11.78
N SER A 70 -12.92 16.29 11.82
CA SER A 70 -11.81 17.19 12.12
C SER A 70 -11.17 17.79 10.88
N GLY A 71 -11.34 17.18 9.70
CA GLY A 71 -10.63 17.55 8.48
C GLY A 71 -9.12 17.28 8.55
N ALA A 72 -8.68 16.40 9.45
CA ALA A 72 -7.27 16.06 9.66
C ALA A 72 -6.99 14.58 9.37
N PHE A 73 -5.77 14.28 8.90
CA PHE A 73 -5.31 12.91 8.64
C PHE A 73 -5.04 12.17 9.96
N THR A 74 -6.10 11.61 10.54
CA THR A 74 -6.05 10.98 11.88
C THR A 74 -6.75 9.63 11.94
N ARG A 75 -7.58 9.30 10.94
CA ARG A 75 -8.27 8.00 10.87
C ARG A 75 -7.29 6.94 10.41
N ILE A 76 -7.15 5.86 11.18
CA ILE A 76 -6.20 4.79 10.89
C ILE A 76 -6.98 3.58 10.37
N GLU A 77 -6.59 3.11 9.20
CA GLU A 77 -7.22 2.00 8.52
C GLU A 77 -6.16 0.94 8.17
N VAL A 78 -6.54 -0.32 8.25
CA VAL A 78 -5.73 -1.45 7.83
C VAL A 78 -6.51 -2.26 6.82
N TRP A 79 -5.99 -2.31 5.61
CA TRP A 79 -6.60 -3.02 4.48
C TRP A 79 -5.74 -4.22 4.13
N THR A 80 -6.34 -5.42 4.19
CA THR A 80 -5.70 -6.65 3.72
C THR A 80 -6.31 -7.05 2.39
N LEU A 81 -5.48 -7.14 1.37
CA LEU A 81 -5.86 -7.38 -0.02
C LEU A 81 -5.22 -8.68 -0.51
N GLU A 82 -5.98 -9.49 -1.25
CA GLU A 82 -5.40 -10.58 -2.02
C GLU A 82 -4.46 -10.02 -3.08
N ARG A 83 -3.26 -10.55 -3.21
CA ARG A 83 -2.26 -9.98 -4.14
C ARG A 83 -2.64 -10.12 -5.60
N ALA A 84 -3.20 -11.27 -6.00
CA ALA A 84 -3.50 -11.57 -7.39
C ALA A 84 -4.63 -10.69 -7.94
N THR A 85 -5.70 -10.52 -7.16
CA THR A 85 -6.94 -9.86 -7.60
C THR A 85 -7.13 -8.47 -7.02
N CYS A 86 -6.35 -8.09 -6.00
CA CYS A 86 -6.55 -6.90 -5.18
C CYS A 86 -7.93 -6.84 -4.50
N GLN A 87 -8.59 -7.99 -4.30
CA GLN A 87 -9.82 -8.06 -3.53
C GLN A 87 -9.56 -7.85 -2.04
N VAL A 88 -10.44 -7.11 -1.38
CA VAL A 88 -10.38 -6.90 0.08
C VAL A 88 -10.74 -8.20 0.78
N LEU A 89 -9.77 -8.77 1.49
CA LEU A 89 -9.96 -9.94 2.34
C LEU A 89 -10.40 -9.53 3.75
N ARG A 90 -9.83 -8.43 4.26
CA ARG A 90 -10.11 -7.91 5.60
C ARG A 90 -9.90 -6.40 5.67
N PHE A 91 -10.73 -5.73 6.47
CA PHE A 91 -10.63 -4.31 6.78
C PHE A 91 -10.80 -4.12 8.30
N ASP A 92 -9.87 -3.40 8.91
CA ASP A 92 -9.95 -2.99 10.31
C ASP A 92 -9.71 -1.47 10.39
N GLN A 93 -10.50 -0.78 11.21
CA GLN A 93 -10.33 0.64 11.50
C GLN A 93 -10.16 0.83 13.01
N ALA A 94 -9.14 1.60 13.40
CA ALA A 94 -8.86 1.92 14.80
C ALA A 94 -9.36 3.32 15.18
#